data_AF-A0A970P7W2-F1
#
_entry.id   AF-A0A970P7W2-F1
#
_cell.length_a   1.000
_cell.length_b   1.000
_cell.length_c   1.000
_cell.angle_alpha   90.00
_cell.angle_beta   90.00
_cell.angle_gamma   90.00
#
_symmetry.space_group_name_H-M   'P 1'
#
loop_
_entity.id
_entity.type
_entity.pdbx_description
1 polymer ?
#
loop_
_entity_poly.entity_id
_entity_poly.type
_entity_poly.pdbx_seq_one_letter_code
_entity_poly.pdbx_strand_id
1 'polypeptide(L)'
;MERLIRSGVAICLLAMLCGCGAGTGPTMPDANRNSNPPPGQSSTQPPASEPTSGLLQPSDLSYLGAFALPEPSGGSSWEYGGDGLAYYPDGEPEGPDDGFPGSLFGVGHDWEKQVGEIAIPEPRTDGEPNVAQTLRPFRDVHSRVGRLGALNEMLRVGIEYLPPQGGQSTGKLYLCFGQHFQEEDLQIPSHMWCETDLTGSAGAWRVGAANIYSANDYMFEIPQAWAEENVPDKRLATGRFRDGGWSGQGPSLFAIGPWNHGNPPADGTVLDAVTLLRYDSTATDEEPWRTMNGYHHSDEWMGGAWLEANGRGAVIFVGTKGTGECWYGLPDGTVWEEPYPEDPTGERGWWSTGFSGQMIFYSPADLADVARGRKQPWEPQPYATLDLDATLRHVTQTQQKHHVGDCAFDRRRGILYVMEPFADGDRPLVHVWRLQ
;
A
#
# COMPACT_ATOMS: atom_id res chain seq x y z
N MET A 1 -29.63 -30.46 -46.78
CA MET A 1 -28.76 -31.64 -46.99
C MET A 1 -27.34 -31.14 -47.04
N GLU A 2 -26.35 -31.53 -46.24
CA GLU A 2 -26.21 -32.47 -45.12
C GLU A 2 -24.87 -32.11 -44.42
N ARG A 3 -24.87 -32.03 -43.08
CA ARG A 3 -23.91 -32.62 -42.09
C ARG A 3 -22.40 -32.28 -42.18
N LEU A 4 -21.59 -32.15 -41.11
CA LEU A 4 -21.69 -32.29 -39.64
C LEU A 4 -20.38 -31.75 -38.99
N ILE A 5 -20.49 -30.96 -37.93
CA ILE A 5 -19.84 -31.04 -36.58
C ILE A 5 -18.44 -31.70 -36.42
N ARG A 6 -17.45 -30.98 -35.82
CA ARG A 6 -16.81 -31.28 -34.49
C ARG A 6 -15.66 -30.34 -34.08
N SER A 7 -15.87 -29.71 -32.92
CA SER A 7 -15.00 -29.37 -31.77
C SER A 7 -13.47 -29.24 -31.90
N GLY A 8 -12.96 -28.16 -31.30
CA GLY A 8 -11.57 -28.03 -30.87
C GLY A 8 -11.25 -26.62 -30.36
N VAL A 9 -11.81 -26.21 -29.22
CA VAL A 9 -11.37 -24.99 -28.51
C VAL A 9 -10.09 -25.35 -27.76
N ALA A 10 -8.96 -24.87 -28.27
CA ALA A 10 -7.70 -24.83 -27.55
C ALA A 10 -7.60 -23.45 -26.88
N ILE A 11 -7.74 -23.42 -25.56
CA ILE A 11 -7.42 -22.26 -24.71
C ILE A 11 -5.90 -22.21 -24.63
N CYS A 12 -5.29 -21.20 -25.25
CA CYS A 12 -3.89 -20.83 -24.99
C CYS A 12 -3.90 -19.71 -23.95
N LEU A 13 -3.47 -20.03 -22.72
CA LEU A 13 -2.96 -19.05 -21.76
C LEU A 13 -1.69 -18.42 -22.34
N LEU A 14 -1.66 -17.09 -22.41
CA LEU A 14 -0.42 -16.33 -22.52
C LEU A 14 -0.52 -15.16 -21.53
N ALA A 15 0.28 -15.25 -20.47
CA ALA A 15 0.60 -14.11 -19.62
C ALA A 15 1.41 -13.12 -20.47
N MET A 16 0.73 -12.09 -20.99
CA MET A 16 1.38 -10.92 -21.54
C MET A 16 1.36 -9.83 -20.48
N LEU A 17 2.48 -9.70 -19.76
CA LEU A 17 2.95 -8.40 -19.29
C LEU A 17 3.24 -7.55 -20.52
N CYS A 18 2.18 -6.97 -21.08
CA CYS A 18 2.31 -6.05 -22.20
C CYS A 18 2.74 -4.69 -21.67
N GLY A 19 4.06 -4.49 -21.64
CA GLY A 19 4.59 -3.20 -22.07
C GLY A 19 4.02 -2.85 -23.44
N CYS A 20 3.53 -1.62 -23.60
CA CYS A 20 3.07 -1.13 -24.89
C CYS A 20 3.44 0.33 -25.08
N GLY A 21 4.16 0.56 -26.16
CA GLY A 21 3.82 1.68 -27.05
C GLY A 21 4.76 2.86 -26.96
N ALA A 22 5.65 2.94 -27.95
CA ALA A 22 6.36 4.15 -28.32
C ALA A 22 5.36 5.30 -28.61
N GLY A 23 5.17 6.17 -27.62
CA GLY A 23 4.72 7.55 -27.81
C GLY A 23 5.92 8.46 -27.60
N THR A 24 6.22 9.32 -28.56
CA THR A 24 7.23 10.37 -28.41
C THR A 24 6.73 11.37 -27.36
N GLY A 25 7.04 11.12 -26.09
CA GLY A 25 6.90 12.07 -24.99
C GLY A 25 7.94 13.20 -25.11
N PRO A 26 7.69 14.35 -24.44
CA PRO A 26 8.59 15.49 -24.50
C PRO A 26 9.97 15.10 -23.97
N THR A 27 11.00 15.71 -24.54
CA THR A 27 12.40 15.56 -24.15
C THR A 27 12.55 15.96 -22.68
N MET A 28 12.83 14.97 -21.83
CA MET A 28 13.18 15.19 -20.42
C MET A 28 14.51 15.95 -20.33
N PRO A 29 14.68 16.90 -19.40
CA PRO A 29 15.99 17.46 -19.09
C PRO A 29 16.89 16.37 -18.47
N ASP A 30 18.19 16.40 -18.81
CA ASP A 30 19.22 15.47 -18.35
C ASP A 30 19.19 15.26 -16.82
N ALA A 31 18.63 14.13 -16.38
CA ALA A 31 18.81 13.61 -15.02
C ALA A 31 20.15 12.86 -14.88
N ASN A 32 21.05 12.99 -15.85
CA ASN A 32 22.31 12.26 -15.90
C ASN A 32 23.46 13.08 -15.30
N ARG A 33 23.41 13.27 -13.98
CA ARG A 33 24.62 13.55 -13.20
C ARG A 33 24.67 12.60 -12.02
N ASN A 34 25.52 11.58 -12.18
CA ASN A 34 26.05 10.74 -11.12
C ASN A 34 26.34 11.54 -9.84
N SER A 35 25.44 11.47 -8.87
CA SER A 35 25.85 11.41 -7.47
C SER A 35 25.97 9.92 -7.13
N ASN A 36 27.14 9.34 -7.40
CA ASN A 36 27.49 8.06 -6.80
C ASN A 36 27.27 8.19 -5.28
N PRO A 37 26.46 7.32 -4.64
CA PRO A 37 26.45 7.27 -3.20
C PRO A 37 27.87 6.90 -2.71
N PRO A 38 28.32 7.42 -1.55
CA PRO A 38 29.65 7.10 -1.04
C PRO A 38 29.77 5.59 -0.79
N PRO A 39 30.92 4.96 -1.07
CA PRO A 39 31.05 3.51 -1.01
C PRO A 39 30.99 2.98 0.42
N GLY A 40 30.15 1.96 0.62
CA GLY A 40 30.30 0.93 1.64
C GLY A 40 30.03 1.36 3.08
N GLN A 41 28.77 1.30 3.50
CA GLN A 41 28.44 0.96 4.88
C GLN A 41 27.88 -0.47 4.89
N SER A 42 28.68 -1.38 5.43
CA SER A 42 28.23 -2.72 5.83
C SER A 42 26.94 -2.57 6.64
N SER A 43 25.92 -3.37 6.33
CA SER A 43 24.66 -3.48 7.07
C SER A 43 24.91 -4.05 8.47
N THR A 44 25.48 -3.24 9.36
CA THR A 44 25.41 -3.51 10.78
C THR A 44 24.02 -3.11 11.25
N GLN A 45 23.20 -4.11 11.52
CA GLN A 45 21.98 -3.99 12.33
C GLN A 45 22.27 -3.04 13.51
N PRO A 46 21.52 -1.94 13.68
CA PRO A 46 21.69 -1.08 14.84
C PRO A 46 21.57 -1.92 16.11
N PRO A 47 22.40 -1.68 17.14
CA PRO A 47 22.21 -2.35 18.42
C PRO A 47 20.79 -2.05 18.90
N ALA A 48 20.08 -3.08 19.38
CA ALA A 48 18.73 -2.94 19.92
C ALA A 48 18.75 -1.85 21.01
N SER A 49 18.23 -0.67 20.67
CA SER A 49 18.06 0.43 21.60
C SER A 49 17.15 -0.03 22.73
N GLU A 50 17.47 0.32 23.98
CA GLU A 50 16.54 0.10 25.09
C GLU A 50 15.17 0.70 24.73
N PRO A 51 14.05 0.03 25.10
CA PRO A 51 12.72 0.46 24.71
C PRO A 51 12.51 1.91 25.13
N THR A 52 12.45 2.81 24.15
CA THR A 52 12.09 4.20 24.40
C THR A 52 10.65 4.19 24.87
N SER A 53 10.39 4.75 26.05
CA SER A 53 9.07 4.70 26.68
C SER A 53 8.00 5.19 25.71
N GLY A 54 6.99 4.35 25.44
CA GLY A 54 5.86 4.70 24.57
C GLY A 54 5.98 4.28 23.10
N LEU A 55 7.11 3.72 22.64
CA LEU A 55 7.23 3.16 21.30
C LEU A 55 7.00 1.65 21.30
N LEU A 56 6.26 1.15 20.30
CA LEU A 56 6.25 -0.28 19.97
C LEU A 56 7.57 -0.67 19.30
N GLN A 57 8.03 -1.88 19.54
CA GLN A 57 9.23 -2.45 18.95
C GLN A 57 8.87 -3.64 18.05
N PRO A 58 9.72 -4.02 17.08
CA PRO A 58 9.54 -5.24 16.30
C PRO A 58 9.26 -6.48 17.15
N SER A 59 9.91 -6.59 18.31
CA SER A 59 9.73 -7.71 19.25
C SER A 59 8.37 -7.75 19.94
N ASP A 60 7.57 -6.69 19.85
CA ASP A 60 6.19 -6.68 20.37
C ASP A 60 5.22 -7.40 19.43
N LEU A 61 5.61 -7.73 18.19
CA LEU A 61 4.79 -8.48 17.23
C LEU A 61 5.12 -9.97 17.29
N SER A 62 4.11 -10.78 17.60
CA SER A 62 4.20 -12.25 17.54
C SER A 62 3.46 -12.78 16.32
N TYR A 63 4.17 -13.52 15.47
CA TYR A 63 3.58 -14.17 14.29
C TYR A 63 2.63 -15.30 14.70
N LEU A 64 1.44 -15.33 14.09
CA LEU A 64 0.38 -16.30 14.35
C LEU A 64 0.17 -17.29 13.19
N GLY A 65 0.79 -17.06 12.03
CA GLY A 65 0.61 -17.89 10.84
C GLY A 65 0.02 -17.13 9.66
N ALA A 66 -0.45 -17.86 8.67
CA ALA A 66 -1.12 -17.31 7.49
C ALA A 66 -2.40 -18.07 7.14
N PHE A 67 -3.28 -17.42 6.36
CA PHE A 67 -4.44 -18.03 5.73
C PHE A 67 -4.52 -17.65 4.23
N ALA A 68 -5.25 -18.46 3.46
CA ALA A 68 -5.41 -18.29 2.02
C ALA A 68 -6.72 -17.56 1.67
N LEU A 69 -6.70 -16.84 0.55
CA LEU A 69 -7.86 -16.14 0.00
C LEU A 69 -8.81 -17.11 -0.73
N PRO A 70 -10.13 -16.81 -0.79
CA PRO A 70 -11.11 -17.71 -1.42
C PRO A 70 -10.99 -17.77 -2.94
N GLU A 71 -11.74 -18.70 -3.53
CA GLU A 71 -11.96 -18.78 -4.97
C GLU A 71 -12.64 -17.52 -5.57
N PRO A 72 -12.54 -17.32 -6.90
CA PRO A 72 -13.15 -16.19 -7.60
C PRO A 72 -14.65 -16.00 -7.30
N SER A 73 -15.09 -14.74 -7.26
CA SER A 73 -16.49 -14.38 -6.99
C SER A 73 -16.86 -13.06 -7.68
N GLY A 74 -18.14 -12.79 -7.91
CA GLY A 74 -18.58 -11.48 -8.44
C GLY A 74 -18.07 -11.13 -9.86
N GLY A 75 -17.39 -12.05 -10.55
CA GLY A 75 -16.77 -11.81 -11.86
C GLY A 75 -15.31 -11.32 -11.79
N SER A 76 -14.67 -11.36 -10.62
CA SER A 76 -13.25 -11.07 -10.42
C SER A 76 -12.60 -12.15 -9.52
N SER A 77 -11.29 -12.05 -9.30
CA SER A 77 -10.48 -12.99 -8.51
C SER A 77 -9.54 -12.23 -7.56
N TRP A 78 -8.75 -12.97 -6.79
CA TRP A 78 -7.65 -12.43 -5.96
C TRP A 78 -6.30 -12.52 -6.67
N GLU A 79 -6.26 -12.98 -7.92
CA GLU A 79 -5.00 -13.20 -8.64
C GLU A 79 -4.33 -11.86 -8.96
N TYR A 80 -2.99 -11.85 -8.87
CA TYR A 80 -2.16 -10.65 -9.01
C TYR A 80 -2.53 -9.53 -8.01
N GLY A 81 -3.30 -9.84 -6.97
CA GLY A 81 -3.67 -8.91 -5.90
C GLY A 81 -2.50 -8.61 -4.95
N GLY A 82 -2.80 -7.87 -3.88
CA GLY A 82 -1.79 -7.41 -2.93
C GLY A 82 -1.89 -5.92 -2.60
N ASP A 83 -2.82 -5.21 -3.23
CA ASP A 83 -3.18 -3.84 -2.88
C ASP A 83 -4.44 -3.84 -2.01
N GLY A 84 -4.59 -2.83 -1.16
CA GLY A 84 -5.84 -2.50 -0.48
C GLY A 84 -6.36 -3.58 0.46
N LEU A 85 -6.13 -3.43 1.77
CA LEU A 85 -6.73 -4.26 2.80
C LEU A 85 -7.29 -3.41 3.96
N ALA A 86 -8.53 -3.67 4.39
CA ALA A 86 -9.14 -2.97 5.51
C ALA A 86 -9.85 -3.93 6.47
N TYR A 87 -9.64 -3.74 7.77
CA TYR A 87 -10.33 -4.51 8.80
C TYR A 87 -11.70 -3.91 9.12
N TYR A 88 -12.72 -4.76 9.12
CA TYR A 88 -14.08 -4.37 9.48
C TYR A 88 -14.53 -5.08 10.76
N PRO A 89 -14.60 -4.37 11.90
CA PRO A 89 -14.85 -4.98 13.22
C PRO A 89 -16.26 -5.52 13.41
N ASP A 90 -17.22 -5.06 12.60
CA ASP A 90 -18.62 -5.48 12.67
C ASP A 90 -18.96 -6.48 11.54
N GLY A 91 -17.92 -6.97 10.85
CA GLY A 91 -18.00 -8.09 9.92
C GLY A 91 -18.28 -9.39 10.64
N GLU A 92 -18.96 -10.32 9.97
CA GLU A 92 -19.21 -11.67 10.46
C GLU A 92 -19.68 -11.76 11.94
N PRO A 93 -20.77 -11.07 12.36
CA PRO A 93 -21.17 -11.00 13.77
C PRO A 93 -21.60 -12.36 14.36
N GLU A 94 -21.91 -13.35 13.53
CA GLU A 94 -22.24 -14.73 13.92
C GLU A 94 -21.10 -15.71 13.60
N GLY A 95 -19.88 -15.20 13.38
CA GLY A 95 -18.68 -15.98 13.09
C GLY A 95 -18.22 -16.86 14.26
N PRO A 96 -17.27 -17.76 14.02
CA PRO A 96 -16.71 -18.62 15.06
C PRO A 96 -15.99 -17.80 16.15
N ASP A 97 -16.00 -18.31 17.39
CA ASP A 97 -15.20 -17.77 18.50
C ASP A 97 -13.78 -18.36 18.46
N ASP A 98 -13.05 -18.09 17.38
CA ASP A 98 -11.69 -18.58 17.13
C ASP A 98 -10.61 -17.54 17.46
N GLY A 99 -11.02 -16.37 17.97
CA GLY A 99 -10.12 -15.27 18.31
C GLY A 99 -9.82 -14.30 17.15
N PHE A 100 -10.44 -14.48 15.97
CA PHE A 100 -10.29 -13.62 14.79
C PHE A 100 -11.64 -13.07 14.27
N PRO A 101 -12.44 -12.40 15.12
CA PRO A 101 -13.74 -11.89 14.69
C PRO A 101 -13.61 -10.66 13.79
N GLY A 102 -14.70 -10.34 13.10
CA GLY A 102 -14.72 -9.29 12.09
C GLY A 102 -14.53 -9.88 10.69
N SER A 103 -14.22 -9.02 9.73
CA SER A 103 -13.91 -9.41 8.36
C SER A 103 -12.84 -8.51 7.77
N LEU A 104 -12.34 -8.89 6.60
CA LEU A 104 -11.46 -8.03 5.80
C LEU A 104 -12.18 -7.63 4.51
N PHE A 105 -12.20 -6.34 4.22
CA PHE A 105 -12.37 -5.87 2.85
C PHE A 105 -11.02 -5.91 2.15
N GLY A 106 -11.01 -6.40 0.91
CA GLY A 106 -9.79 -6.45 0.10
C GLY A 106 -10.07 -6.07 -1.35
N VAL A 107 -9.05 -5.53 -1.99
CA VAL A 107 -9.07 -5.26 -3.43
C VAL A 107 -8.62 -6.52 -4.17
N GLY A 108 -9.42 -6.94 -5.14
CA GLY A 108 -9.19 -8.14 -5.94
C GLY A 108 -8.15 -7.90 -7.03
N HIS A 109 -8.38 -8.55 -8.17
CA HIS A 109 -7.48 -8.62 -9.30
C HIS A 109 -6.94 -7.24 -9.74
N ASP A 110 -5.65 -7.21 -10.11
CA ASP A 110 -4.88 -5.98 -10.37
C ASP A 110 -5.46 -5.09 -11.48
N TRP A 111 -6.25 -5.65 -12.39
CA TRP A 111 -6.83 -4.91 -13.50
C TRP A 111 -8.16 -4.25 -13.14
N GLU A 112 -9.07 -4.99 -12.51
CA GLU A 112 -10.42 -4.50 -12.23
C GLU A 112 -10.50 -3.72 -10.92
N LYS A 113 -9.57 -3.95 -9.97
CA LYS A 113 -9.52 -3.31 -8.65
C LYS A 113 -10.89 -3.26 -7.96
N GLN A 114 -11.65 -4.36 -8.07
CA GLN A 114 -12.95 -4.51 -7.42
C GLN A 114 -12.76 -4.83 -5.93
N VAL A 115 -13.72 -4.45 -5.11
CA VAL A 115 -13.67 -4.67 -3.66
C VAL A 115 -14.54 -5.86 -3.30
N GLY A 116 -14.01 -6.76 -2.48
CA GLY A 116 -14.73 -7.91 -1.91
C GLY A 116 -14.56 -7.94 -0.40
N GLU A 117 -15.28 -8.83 0.27
CA GLU A 117 -15.15 -9.03 1.72
C GLU A 117 -15.07 -10.51 2.06
N ILE A 118 -14.17 -10.83 2.98
CA ILE A 118 -13.87 -12.19 3.40
C ILE A 118 -13.94 -12.35 4.93
N ALA A 119 -14.37 -13.52 5.36
CA ALA A 119 -14.21 -13.99 6.74
C ALA A 119 -12.72 -14.18 7.06
N ILE A 120 -12.37 -14.13 8.34
CA ILE A 120 -10.99 -14.32 8.81
C ILE A 120 -10.90 -15.68 9.48
N PRO A 121 -10.33 -16.71 8.84
CA PRO A 121 -10.12 -17.99 9.49
C PRO A 121 -8.92 -17.94 10.44
N GLU A 122 -8.86 -18.87 11.39
CA GLU A 122 -7.66 -19.09 12.21
C GLU A 122 -6.40 -19.27 11.31
N PRO A 123 -5.35 -18.47 11.48
CA PRO A 123 -4.11 -18.58 10.71
C PRO A 123 -3.32 -19.82 11.14
N ARG A 124 -2.53 -20.38 10.22
CA ARG A 124 -1.67 -21.56 10.48
C ARG A 124 -0.20 -21.23 10.25
N THR A 125 0.64 -21.65 11.20
CA THR A 125 2.11 -21.53 11.09
C THR A 125 2.73 -22.64 10.23
N ASP A 126 2.04 -23.78 10.11
CA ASP A 126 2.52 -24.98 9.43
C ASP A 126 1.41 -25.65 8.61
N GLY A 127 1.82 -26.38 7.58
CA GLY A 127 0.92 -27.07 6.66
C GLY A 127 0.12 -26.14 5.74
N GLU A 128 -0.93 -26.71 5.15
CA GLU A 128 -1.84 -25.99 4.26
C GLU A 128 -2.61 -24.92 5.05
N PRO A 129 -2.63 -23.65 4.59
CA PRO A 129 -3.40 -22.59 5.22
C PRO A 129 -4.90 -22.92 5.26
N ASN A 130 -5.60 -22.43 6.28
CA ASN A 130 -7.06 -22.37 6.20
C ASN A 130 -7.46 -21.38 5.09
N VAL A 131 -8.56 -21.67 4.39
CA VAL A 131 -9.07 -20.81 3.31
C VAL A 131 -10.19 -19.94 3.86
N ALA A 132 -10.10 -18.63 3.64
CA ALA A 132 -11.13 -17.67 4.01
C ALA A 132 -12.42 -17.92 3.20
N GLN A 133 -13.57 -17.49 3.73
CA GLN A 133 -14.85 -17.55 3.04
C GLN A 133 -15.22 -16.18 2.49
N THR A 134 -15.70 -16.12 1.24
CA THR A 134 -16.32 -14.91 0.68
C THR A 134 -17.61 -14.58 1.42
N LEU A 135 -17.68 -13.39 2.03
CA LEU A 135 -18.88 -12.83 2.67
C LEU A 135 -19.64 -11.91 1.73
N ARG A 136 -18.91 -11.06 1.01
CA ARG A 136 -19.46 -10.22 -0.07
C ARG A 136 -18.64 -10.41 -1.34
N PRO A 137 -19.28 -10.78 -2.46
CA PRO A 137 -18.56 -10.98 -3.72
C PRO A 137 -18.01 -9.65 -4.24
N PHE A 138 -17.00 -9.73 -5.11
CA PHE A 138 -16.38 -8.55 -5.71
C PHE A 138 -17.40 -7.64 -6.39
N ARG A 139 -17.24 -6.33 -6.17
CA ARG A 139 -18.01 -5.27 -6.81
C ARG A 139 -17.12 -4.11 -7.20
N ASP A 140 -17.40 -3.55 -8.36
CA ASP A 140 -16.85 -2.28 -8.79
C ASP A 140 -17.52 -1.13 -8.03
N VAL A 141 -16.71 -0.40 -7.27
CA VAL A 141 -17.13 0.77 -6.50
C VAL A 141 -16.66 2.08 -7.13
N HIS A 142 -15.70 2.07 -8.06
CA HIS A 142 -14.96 3.27 -8.46
C HIS A 142 -15.28 3.76 -9.88
N SER A 143 -15.70 2.89 -10.81
CA SER A 143 -15.78 3.27 -12.23
C SER A 143 -16.76 4.40 -12.54
N ARG A 144 -17.73 4.62 -11.65
CA ARG A 144 -18.77 5.66 -11.76
C ARG A 144 -18.51 6.89 -10.90
N VAL A 145 -17.36 6.97 -10.25
CA VAL A 145 -17.00 8.05 -9.35
C VAL A 145 -16.01 8.98 -10.04
N GLY A 146 -16.44 10.20 -10.35
CA GLY A 146 -15.63 11.21 -11.04
C GLY A 146 -14.96 10.65 -12.30
N ARG A 147 -13.62 10.73 -12.34
CA ARG A 147 -12.78 10.16 -13.42
C ARG A 147 -12.01 8.91 -13.00
N LEU A 148 -12.33 8.28 -11.86
CA LEU A 148 -11.56 7.15 -11.34
C LEU A 148 -11.60 5.94 -12.29
N GLY A 149 -12.72 5.68 -12.95
CA GLY A 149 -12.83 4.61 -13.95
C GLY A 149 -12.05 4.85 -15.25
N ALA A 150 -11.41 6.01 -15.42
CA ALA A 150 -10.52 6.27 -16.56
C ALA A 150 -9.05 5.94 -16.24
N LEU A 151 -8.72 5.67 -14.98
CA LEU A 151 -7.39 5.20 -14.61
C LEU A 151 -7.22 3.75 -15.08
N ASN A 152 -6.09 3.42 -15.70
CA ASN A 152 -5.91 2.09 -16.32
C ASN A 152 -4.47 1.59 -16.41
N GLU A 153 -3.49 2.31 -15.87
CA GLU A 153 -2.07 1.97 -16.00
C GLU A 153 -1.45 1.65 -14.63
N MET A 154 -1.38 0.36 -14.28
CA MET A 154 -0.83 -0.14 -13.01
C MET A 154 -1.43 0.59 -11.80
N LEU A 155 -2.70 0.31 -11.56
CA LEU A 155 -3.46 0.99 -10.52
C LEU A 155 -2.87 0.71 -9.13
N ARG A 156 -2.96 1.73 -8.28
CA ARG A 156 -2.64 1.68 -6.85
C ARG A 156 -3.87 2.03 -6.05
N VAL A 157 -4.15 1.25 -5.02
CA VAL A 157 -5.40 1.36 -4.27
C VAL A 157 -5.16 1.19 -2.77
N GLY A 158 -5.56 2.21 -2.01
CA GLY A 158 -5.65 2.13 -0.56
C GLY A 158 -7.11 2.09 -0.16
N ILE A 159 -7.45 1.29 0.85
CA ILE A 159 -8.80 1.20 1.42
C ILE A 159 -8.71 1.24 2.94
N GLU A 160 -9.63 1.94 3.59
CA GLU A 160 -9.77 1.88 5.04
C GLU A 160 -11.23 2.00 5.47
N TYR A 161 -11.61 1.21 6.48
CA TYR A 161 -12.89 1.36 7.16
C TYR A 161 -12.78 2.37 8.30
N LEU A 162 -13.75 3.29 8.40
CA LEU A 162 -13.97 4.04 9.64
C LEU A 162 -15.43 3.93 10.10
N PRO A 163 -15.68 3.88 11.43
CA PRO A 163 -17.02 4.08 11.97
C PRO A 163 -17.56 5.46 11.58
N PRO A 164 -18.87 5.72 11.71
CA PRO A 164 -19.46 6.99 11.29
C PRO A 164 -18.70 8.21 11.82
N GLN A 165 -18.28 9.09 10.92
CA GLN A 165 -17.58 10.34 11.24
C GLN A 165 -18.47 11.56 10.94
N GLY A 166 -18.31 12.64 11.71
CA GLY A 166 -19.05 13.89 11.51
C GLY A 166 -20.58 13.65 11.44
N GLY A 167 -21.19 14.04 10.31
CA GLY A 167 -22.63 13.88 10.07
C GLY A 167 -23.07 12.52 9.51
N GLN A 168 -22.19 11.51 9.47
CA GLN A 168 -22.51 10.19 8.94
C GLN A 168 -23.38 9.37 9.89
N SER A 169 -24.36 8.65 9.34
CA SER A 169 -25.21 7.71 10.10
C SER A 169 -24.70 6.27 10.08
N THR A 170 -23.85 5.93 9.12
CA THR A 170 -23.25 4.60 8.92
C THR A 170 -21.75 4.74 8.69
N GLY A 171 -20.99 3.71 9.06
CA GLY A 171 -19.56 3.62 8.73
C GLY A 171 -19.34 3.64 7.22
N LYS A 172 -18.11 3.94 6.81
CA LYS A 172 -17.74 4.08 5.40
C LYS A 172 -16.46 3.31 5.12
N LEU A 173 -16.37 2.80 3.90
CA LEU A 173 -15.10 2.42 3.30
C LEU A 173 -14.59 3.61 2.51
N TYR A 174 -13.45 4.14 2.92
CA TYR A 174 -12.74 5.19 2.20
C TYR A 174 -11.72 4.53 1.29
N LEU A 175 -11.58 5.04 0.07
CA LEU A 175 -10.65 4.52 -0.91
C LEU A 175 -9.88 5.65 -1.57
N CYS A 176 -8.66 5.35 -2.01
CA CYS A 176 -7.88 6.19 -2.89
C CYS A 176 -7.38 5.39 -4.08
N PHE A 177 -7.27 6.05 -5.23
CA PHE A 177 -6.80 5.44 -6.47
C PHE A 177 -5.73 6.31 -7.11
N GLY A 178 -4.64 5.68 -7.54
CA GLY A 178 -3.67 6.29 -8.41
C GLY A 178 -3.22 5.33 -9.50
N GLN A 179 -2.35 5.81 -10.38
CA GLN A 179 -1.79 5.01 -11.47
C GLN A 179 -0.30 5.31 -11.63
N HIS A 180 0.41 4.54 -12.46
CA HIS A 180 1.87 4.68 -12.58
C HIS A 180 2.28 6.04 -13.14
N PHE A 181 1.71 6.46 -14.27
CA PHE A 181 1.87 7.83 -14.77
C PHE A 181 0.56 8.61 -14.64
N GLN A 182 0.56 9.62 -13.79
CA GLN A 182 -0.56 10.50 -13.56
C GLN A 182 -0.12 11.95 -13.74
N GLU A 183 -0.76 12.65 -14.67
CA GLU A 183 -0.38 14.03 -15.01
C GLU A 183 -0.70 14.99 -13.84
N GLU A 184 0.35 15.57 -13.25
CA GLU A 184 0.24 16.43 -12.07
C GLU A 184 -0.48 17.75 -12.36
N ASP A 185 -0.30 18.31 -13.55
CA ASP A 185 -0.95 19.54 -14.01
C ASP A 185 -2.47 19.35 -14.19
N LEU A 186 -2.93 18.11 -14.30
CA LEU A 186 -4.36 17.80 -14.36
C LEU A 186 -5.03 17.71 -12.99
N GLN A 187 -4.26 17.72 -11.89
CA GLN A 187 -4.77 17.77 -10.51
C GLN A 187 -5.97 16.82 -10.28
N ILE A 188 -5.80 15.57 -10.71
CA ILE A 188 -6.89 14.59 -10.81
C ILE A 188 -7.35 14.16 -9.40
N PRO A 189 -8.65 14.25 -9.06
CA PRO A 189 -9.18 13.71 -7.82
C PRO A 189 -9.00 12.19 -7.73
N SER A 190 -8.59 11.68 -6.57
CA SER A 190 -8.20 10.28 -6.35
C SER A 190 -8.93 9.60 -5.20
N HIS A 191 -9.57 10.35 -4.30
CA HIS A 191 -10.18 9.80 -3.08
C HIS A 191 -11.70 9.69 -3.21
N MET A 192 -12.28 8.65 -2.63
CA MET A 192 -13.71 8.40 -2.64
C MET A 192 -14.13 7.63 -1.39
N TRP A 193 -15.44 7.36 -1.25
CA TRP A 193 -15.94 6.37 -0.31
C TRP A 193 -17.08 5.56 -0.90
N CYS A 194 -17.45 4.48 -0.23
CA CYS A 194 -18.71 3.76 -0.40
C CYS A 194 -19.24 3.25 0.96
N GLU A 195 -20.47 2.74 0.97
CA GLU A 195 -21.04 2.02 2.12
C GLU A 195 -20.39 0.64 2.29
N THR A 196 -20.47 0.06 3.48
CA THR A 196 -19.92 -1.27 3.78
C THR A 196 -20.64 -2.43 3.07
N ASP A 197 -21.77 -2.16 2.41
CA ASP A 197 -22.41 -3.11 1.49
C ASP A 197 -21.94 -2.96 0.03
N LEU A 198 -20.88 -2.17 -0.17
CA LEU A 198 -20.24 -1.86 -1.45
C LEU A 198 -21.18 -1.12 -2.42
N THR A 199 -22.12 -0.34 -1.88
CA THR A 199 -23.00 0.55 -2.65
C THR A 199 -22.78 2.02 -2.26
N GLY A 200 -23.51 2.95 -2.87
CA GLY A 200 -23.51 4.35 -2.45
C GLY A 200 -22.18 5.08 -2.64
N SER A 201 -21.40 4.71 -3.67
CA SER A 201 -20.13 5.34 -3.96
C SER A 201 -20.25 6.85 -4.20
N ALA A 202 -19.37 7.63 -3.60
CA ALA A 202 -19.31 9.09 -3.76
C ALA A 202 -17.86 9.58 -3.76
N GLY A 203 -17.61 10.68 -4.46
CA GLY A 203 -16.27 11.14 -4.81
C GLY A 203 -16.28 11.76 -6.21
N ALA A 204 -15.12 12.04 -6.82
CA ALA A 204 -13.78 11.88 -6.28
C ALA A 204 -13.23 13.22 -5.73
N TRP A 205 -12.37 13.17 -4.72
CA TRP A 205 -11.82 14.35 -4.02
C TRP A 205 -10.30 14.41 -4.14
N ARG A 206 -9.74 15.61 -3.89
CA ARG A 206 -8.31 15.89 -3.87
C ARG A 206 -7.82 16.08 -2.44
N VAL A 207 -6.55 15.78 -2.19
CA VAL A 207 -5.91 15.94 -0.88
C VAL A 207 -5.10 17.24 -0.84
N GLY A 208 -5.71 18.31 -0.32
CA GLY A 208 -5.07 19.61 -0.14
C GLY A 208 -4.23 20.05 -1.33
N ALA A 209 -2.97 20.40 -1.05
CA ALA A 209 -1.94 20.71 -2.05
C ALA A 209 -0.96 19.54 -2.25
N ALA A 210 -1.30 18.32 -1.84
CA ALA A 210 -0.44 17.16 -2.02
C ALA A 210 -0.26 16.86 -3.52
N ASN A 211 0.96 16.47 -3.89
CA ASN A 211 1.21 15.91 -5.20
C ASN A 211 0.38 14.62 -5.35
N ILE A 212 -0.18 14.40 -6.54
CA ILE A 212 -0.98 13.21 -6.84
C ILE A 212 -0.18 11.92 -6.63
N TYR A 213 1.14 11.94 -6.84
CA TYR A 213 2.01 10.80 -6.57
C TYR A 213 2.33 10.58 -5.09
N SER A 214 1.88 11.42 -4.18
CA SER A 214 2.20 11.31 -2.75
C SER A 214 0.99 10.92 -1.88
N ALA A 215 -0.21 10.72 -2.42
CA ALA A 215 -1.41 10.65 -1.58
C ALA A 215 -2.41 9.53 -1.89
N ASN A 216 -2.15 8.62 -2.83
CA ASN A 216 -3.18 7.72 -3.36
C ASN A 216 -2.72 6.26 -3.57
N ASP A 217 -2.22 5.63 -2.52
CA ASP A 217 -1.71 4.25 -2.55
C ASP A 217 -2.17 3.42 -1.34
N TYR A 218 -2.11 4.01 -0.14
CA TYR A 218 -2.52 3.37 1.10
C TYR A 218 -3.35 4.31 1.96
N MET A 219 -4.18 3.73 2.81
CA MET A 219 -5.02 4.44 3.78
C MET A 219 -5.07 3.66 5.09
N PHE A 220 -5.13 4.36 6.22
CA PHE A 220 -5.32 3.73 7.52
C PHE A 220 -5.86 4.71 8.56
N GLU A 221 -6.49 4.17 9.60
CA GLU A 221 -7.02 4.94 10.72
C GLU A 221 -5.89 5.60 11.53
N ILE A 222 -6.07 6.89 11.81
CA ILE A 222 -5.34 7.62 12.85
C ILE A 222 -6.11 7.44 14.18
N PRO A 223 -5.44 7.06 15.28
CA PRO A 223 -6.07 6.91 16.59
C PRO A 223 -6.84 8.14 17.03
N GLN A 224 -8.00 7.92 17.65
CA GLN A 224 -8.88 9.01 18.06
C GLN A 224 -8.19 10.03 18.97
N ALA A 225 -7.61 9.55 20.07
CA ALA A 225 -6.99 10.41 21.06
C ALA A 225 -5.81 11.21 20.46
N TRP A 226 -5.02 10.56 19.61
CA TRP A 226 -3.91 11.22 18.92
C TRP A 226 -4.42 12.28 17.93
N ALA A 227 -5.43 11.96 17.12
CA ALA A 227 -5.99 12.89 16.13
C ALA A 227 -6.62 14.13 16.80
N GLU A 228 -7.40 13.95 17.87
CA GLU A 228 -8.02 15.04 18.62
C GLU A 228 -6.98 16.04 19.18
N GLU A 229 -5.81 15.56 19.57
CA GLU A 229 -4.75 16.41 20.11
C GLU A 229 -3.90 17.11 19.03
N ASN A 230 -3.68 16.45 17.88
CA ASN A 230 -2.65 16.85 16.92
C ASN A 230 -3.20 17.35 15.59
N VAL A 231 -4.28 16.74 15.10
CA VAL A 231 -4.90 17.01 13.80
C VAL A 231 -6.42 16.95 13.93
N PRO A 232 -7.04 17.88 14.68
CA PRO A 232 -8.47 17.81 14.98
C PRO A 232 -9.33 17.55 13.75
N ASP A 233 -10.32 16.66 13.93
CA ASP A 233 -11.28 16.21 12.93
C ASP A 233 -10.69 15.45 11.72
N LYS A 234 -9.42 15.02 11.78
CA LYS A 234 -8.75 14.25 10.69
C LYS A 234 -8.31 12.89 11.21
N ARG A 235 -9.16 11.88 10.97
CA ARG A 235 -8.98 10.49 11.46
C ARG A 235 -8.47 9.53 10.40
N LEU A 236 -8.33 9.98 9.16
CA LEU A 236 -7.96 9.13 8.04
C LEU A 236 -6.56 9.54 7.55
N ALA A 237 -5.62 8.61 7.60
CA ALA A 237 -4.31 8.78 7.00
C ALA A 237 -4.36 8.32 5.54
N THR A 238 -3.64 9.01 4.67
CA THR A 238 -3.45 8.62 3.27
C THR A 238 -2.07 9.02 2.79
N GLY A 239 -1.50 8.24 1.88
CA GLY A 239 -0.16 8.50 1.36
C GLY A 239 0.14 7.65 0.14
N ARG A 240 1.38 7.72 -0.33
CA ARG A 240 1.87 6.91 -1.44
C ARG A 240 3.37 6.68 -1.38
N PHE A 241 3.78 5.54 -1.92
CA PHE A 241 5.16 5.38 -2.33
C PHE A 241 5.25 5.00 -3.82
N ARG A 242 6.19 5.62 -4.52
CA ARG A 242 6.55 5.30 -5.90
C ARG A 242 8.07 5.27 -6.02
N ASP A 243 8.54 4.22 -6.68
CA ASP A 243 9.92 3.99 -7.05
C ASP A 243 10.52 5.17 -7.86
N GLY A 244 11.85 5.22 -7.92
CA GLY A 244 12.58 6.34 -8.54
C GLY A 244 12.50 7.66 -7.78
N GLY A 245 11.79 7.69 -6.64
CA GLY A 245 11.69 8.86 -5.77
C GLY A 245 10.63 9.85 -6.22
N TRP A 246 9.73 9.46 -7.12
CA TRP A 246 8.73 10.36 -7.70
C TRP A 246 7.66 10.79 -6.68
N SER A 247 7.29 9.91 -5.74
CA SER A 247 6.38 10.25 -4.64
C SER A 247 7.06 10.97 -3.47
N GLY A 248 8.39 11.08 -3.51
CA GLY A 248 9.25 11.35 -2.37
C GLY A 248 10.25 10.22 -2.12
N GLN A 249 11.45 10.55 -1.65
CA GLN A 249 12.49 9.58 -1.29
C GLN A 249 12.27 8.95 0.10
N GLY A 250 11.08 8.36 0.27
CA GLY A 250 10.55 7.73 1.48
C GLY A 250 9.00 7.77 1.46
N PRO A 251 8.30 7.04 2.36
CA PRO A 251 6.84 7.13 2.44
C PRO A 251 6.35 8.55 2.70
N SER A 252 5.17 8.90 2.20
CA SER A 252 4.47 10.14 2.53
C SER A 252 3.23 9.85 3.35
N LEU A 253 2.80 10.81 4.17
CA LEU A 253 1.61 10.65 4.99
C LEU A 253 0.90 11.99 5.21
N PHE A 254 -0.40 11.97 4.95
CA PHE A 254 -1.30 13.10 5.13
C PHE A 254 -2.49 12.67 5.99
N ALA A 255 -2.85 13.49 6.99
CA ALA A 255 -4.10 13.34 7.72
C ALA A 255 -5.21 14.14 7.04
N ILE A 256 -6.34 13.48 6.76
CA ILE A 256 -7.53 14.06 6.14
C ILE A 256 -8.79 13.71 6.93
N GLY A 257 -9.85 14.47 6.68
CA GLY A 257 -11.18 14.20 7.21
C GLY A 257 -12.23 14.58 6.17
N PRO A 258 -12.51 13.71 5.18
CA PRO A 258 -13.43 14.04 4.09
C PRO A 258 -14.80 14.54 4.59
N TRP A 259 -15.33 13.96 5.67
CA TRP A 259 -16.61 14.32 6.29
C TRP A 259 -16.72 15.79 6.74
N ASN A 260 -15.60 16.51 6.89
CA ASN A 260 -15.60 17.94 7.23
C ASN A 260 -16.02 18.84 6.06
N HIS A 261 -16.05 18.29 4.84
CA HIS A 261 -16.39 19.02 3.61
C HIS A 261 -17.75 18.60 3.03
N GLY A 262 -18.53 17.81 3.78
CA GLY A 262 -19.85 17.34 3.38
C GLY A 262 -20.05 15.86 3.68
N ASN A 263 -21.29 15.39 3.52
CA ASN A 263 -21.65 13.98 3.68
C ASN A 263 -22.61 13.52 2.57
N PRO A 264 -22.11 13.25 1.34
CA PRO A 264 -20.70 13.32 0.92
C PRO A 264 -20.20 14.72 0.57
N PRO A 265 -18.88 14.95 0.55
CA PRO A 265 -18.30 16.13 -0.10
C PRO A 265 -18.65 16.11 -1.59
N ALA A 266 -18.82 17.30 -2.17
CA ALA A 266 -19.10 17.43 -3.61
C ALA A 266 -17.94 16.86 -4.45
N ASP A 267 -18.25 16.36 -5.64
CA ASP A 267 -17.24 15.89 -6.59
C ASP A 267 -16.21 16.99 -6.91
N GLY A 268 -14.93 16.63 -6.98
CA GLY A 268 -13.82 17.56 -7.18
C GLY A 268 -13.43 18.42 -5.97
N THR A 269 -14.06 18.21 -4.80
CA THR A 269 -13.69 18.92 -3.56
C THR A 269 -12.20 18.75 -3.25
N VAL A 270 -11.54 19.84 -2.85
CA VAL A 270 -10.20 19.81 -2.26
C VAL A 270 -10.35 19.71 -0.75
N LEU A 271 -9.92 18.59 -0.19
CA LEU A 271 -9.98 18.30 1.24
C LEU A 271 -8.87 19.03 1.98
N ASP A 272 -9.16 19.50 3.20
CA ASP A 272 -8.12 19.97 4.10
C ASP A 272 -7.24 18.80 4.53
N ALA A 273 -5.92 18.98 4.39
CA ALA A 273 -4.93 17.96 4.69
C ALA A 273 -3.82 18.53 5.58
N VAL A 274 -3.38 17.75 6.56
CA VAL A 274 -2.17 18.03 7.35
C VAL A 274 -1.08 17.07 6.91
N THR A 275 0.06 17.60 6.46
CA THR A 275 1.23 16.77 6.14
C THR A 275 1.87 16.29 7.43
N LEU A 276 2.04 14.97 7.58
CA LEU A 276 2.68 14.33 8.73
C LEU A 276 4.07 13.78 8.38
N LEU A 277 4.24 13.30 7.14
CA LEU A 277 5.50 12.78 6.62
C LEU A 277 5.60 13.13 5.13
N ARG A 278 6.72 13.71 4.70
CA ARG A 278 7.00 13.96 3.27
C ARG A 278 8.48 14.19 3.04
N TYR A 279 9.11 13.28 2.32
CA TYR A 279 10.47 13.41 1.78
C TYR A 279 10.46 14.06 0.40
N ASP A 280 11.61 14.56 -0.03
CA ASP A 280 11.71 15.26 -1.32
C ASP A 280 11.59 14.32 -2.51
N SER A 281 10.85 14.76 -3.51
CA SER A 281 10.65 14.05 -4.77
C SER A 281 11.71 14.42 -5.79
N THR A 282 12.23 13.41 -6.50
CA THR A 282 13.12 13.62 -7.65
C THR A 282 12.40 14.22 -8.85
N ALA A 283 11.07 14.14 -8.89
CA ALA A 283 10.25 14.65 -9.98
C ALA A 283 9.88 16.13 -9.80
N THR A 284 9.74 16.60 -8.56
CA THR A 284 9.21 17.94 -8.27
C THR A 284 10.07 18.83 -7.40
N ASP A 285 11.06 18.29 -6.69
CA ASP A 285 11.93 19.04 -5.78
C ASP A 285 13.37 19.12 -6.28
N GLU A 286 14.08 20.18 -5.91
CA GLU A 286 15.48 20.43 -6.29
C GLU A 286 16.46 19.92 -5.23
N GLU A 287 17.68 19.59 -5.66
CA GLU A 287 18.78 19.21 -4.76
C GLU A 287 19.25 20.39 -3.88
N PRO A 288 19.79 20.12 -2.66
CA PRO A 288 19.98 18.80 -2.07
C PRO A 288 18.69 18.23 -1.49
N TRP A 289 18.40 16.97 -1.82
CA TRP A 289 17.18 16.31 -1.35
C TRP A 289 17.23 15.91 0.12
N ARG A 290 16.06 15.98 0.76
CA ARG A 290 15.80 15.50 2.11
C ARG A 290 15.19 14.10 2.03
N THR A 291 16.05 13.11 2.22
CA THR A 291 15.79 11.69 1.93
C THR A 291 15.70 10.87 3.21
N MET A 292 14.86 9.81 3.19
CA MET A 292 14.84 8.81 4.24
C MET A 292 16.19 8.09 4.34
N ASN A 293 16.65 7.82 5.55
CA ASN A 293 17.86 7.03 5.79
C ASN A 293 17.70 5.62 5.20
N GLY A 294 18.68 5.18 4.42
CA GLY A 294 18.67 3.86 3.78
C GLY A 294 17.73 3.74 2.57
N TYR A 295 17.18 4.86 2.06
CA TYR A 295 16.36 4.89 0.86
C TYR A 295 17.08 4.31 -0.37
N HIS A 296 16.37 3.48 -1.13
CA HIS A 296 16.72 3.10 -2.50
C HIS A 296 15.62 3.52 -3.47
N HIS A 297 16.00 3.84 -4.71
CA HIS A 297 15.02 4.08 -5.77
C HIS A 297 14.15 2.87 -6.09
N SER A 298 14.62 1.65 -5.78
CA SER A 298 13.85 0.41 -5.95
C SER A 298 13.08 -0.02 -4.71
N ASP A 299 12.97 0.83 -3.68
CA ASP A 299 12.08 0.52 -2.56
C ASP A 299 10.62 0.49 -3.04
N GLU A 300 9.76 -0.21 -2.30
CA GLU A 300 8.32 -0.21 -2.46
C GLU A 300 7.70 -0.24 -1.06
N TRP A 301 6.77 0.67 -0.76
CA TRP A 301 6.01 0.66 0.50
C TRP A 301 4.52 0.65 0.16
N MET A 302 3.93 -0.54 0.20
CA MET A 302 2.60 -0.84 -0.36
C MET A 302 1.47 -0.61 0.64
N GLY A 303 1.78 -0.60 1.93
CA GLY A 303 0.78 -0.47 2.97
C GLY A 303 1.29 0.24 4.21
N GLY A 304 0.36 0.64 5.07
CA GLY A 304 0.69 1.22 6.36
C GLY A 304 -0.42 1.05 7.38
N ALA A 305 -0.06 1.15 8.65
CA ALA A 305 -1.01 1.08 9.75
C ALA A 305 -0.52 1.88 10.95
N TRP A 306 -1.45 2.37 11.76
CA TRP A 306 -1.12 2.95 13.06
C TRP A 306 -1.38 1.96 14.19
N LEU A 307 -0.31 1.31 14.63
CA LEU A 307 -0.34 0.32 15.70
C LEU A 307 -0.41 1.00 17.06
N GLU A 308 -1.27 0.50 17.94
CA GLU A 308 -1.33 0.91 19.35
C GLU A 308 -1.63 -0.29 20.25
N ALA A 309 -0.89 -0.39 21.34
CA ALA A 309 -1.18 -1.35 22.42
C ALA A 309 -0.62 -0.82 23.75
N ASN A 310 -1.41 -0.90 24.81
CA ASN A 310 -0.97 -0.59 26.18
C ASN A 310 -0.32 0.81 26.34
N GLY A 311 -0.83 1.81 25.61
CA GLY A 311 -0.31 3.19 25.62
C GLY A 311 1.01 3.38 24.85
N ARG A 312 1.48 2.35 24.14
CA ARG A 312 2.58 2.42 23.17
C ARG A 312 2.02 2.49 21.76
N GLY A 313 2.74 3.13 20.84
CA GLY A 313 2.33 3.18 19.45
C GLY A 313 3.48 3.23 18.44
N ALA A 314 3.15 2.93 17.19
CA ALA A 314 4.01 3.06 16.04
C ALA A 314 3.16 3.31 14.78
N VAL A 315 3.65 4.16 13.87
CA VAL A 315 3.17 4.14 12.49
C VAL A 315 4.08 3.23 11.70
N ILE A 316 3.53 2.22 11.05
CA ILE A 316 4.31 1.29 10.24
C ILE A 316 4.05 1.52 8.75
N PHE A 317 5.06 1.22 7.95
CA PHE A 317 4.90 0.96 6.52
C PHE A 317 5.48 -0.40 6.20
N VAL A 318 4.80 -1.15 5.33
CA VAL A 318 5.20 -2.49 4.88
C VAL A 318 5.47 -2.51 3.39
N GLY A 319 6.44 -3.31 2.95
CA GLY A 319 6.74 -3.42 1.53
C GLY A 319 8.07 -4.11 1.21
N THR A 320 8.54 -3.93 -0.03
CA THR A 320 9.75 -4.54 -0.57
C THR A 320 10.89 -3.54 -0.54
N LYS A 321 11.90 -3.76 0.32
CA LYS A 321 13.07 -2.90 0.49
C LYS A 321 14.19 -3.33 -0.45
N GLY A 322 14.76 -2.40 -1.23
CA GLY A 322 15.99 -2.64 -1.98
C GLY A 322 17.23 -2.68 -1.09
N THR A 323 18.19 -3.55 -1.40
CA THR A 323 19.43 -3.74 -0.63
C THR A 323 20.66 -3.85 -1.53
N GLY A 324 21.83 -3.43 -1.04
CA GLY A 324 23.08 -3.43 -1.81
C GLY A 324 23.16 -2.27 -2.81
N GLU A 325 23.70 -2.51 -4.00
CA GLU A 325 23.74 -1.50 -5.07
C GLU A 325 22.36 -1.34 -5.72
N CYS A 326 22.01 -0.12 -6.15
CA CYS A 326 20.74 0.22 -6.79
C CYS A 326 20.96 0.89 -8.15
N TRP A 327 20.19 0.51 -9.18
CA TRP A 327 20.29 1.04 -10.53
C TRP A 327 18.94 1.06 -11.25
N TYR A 328 18.83 1.89 -12.29
CA TYR A 328 17.73 1.82 -13.27
C TYR A 328 18.21 1.05 -14.50
N GLY A 329 17.54 -0.06 -14.81
CA GLY A 329 17.95 -0.95 -15.90
C GLY A 329 17.35 -2.34 -15.83
N LEU A 330 18.14 -3.36 -16.12
CA LEU A 330 17.71 -4.76 -16.18
C LEU A 330 18.13 -5.53 -14.91
N PRO A 331 17.48 -6.68 -14.60
CA PRO A 331 17.78 -7.45 -13.38
C PRO A 331 19.24 -7.90 -13.26
N ASP A 332 19.90 -8.12 -14.39
CA ASP A 332 21.29 -8.64 -14.47
C ASP A 332 22.38 -7.60 -14.12
N GLY A 333 21.99 -6.38 -13.75
CA GLY A 333 22.91 -5.28 -13.45
C GLY A 333 23.20 -4.35 -14.63
N THR A 334 22.63 -4.62 -15.81
CA THR A 334 22.75 -3.72 -16.96
C THR A 334 22.03 -2.39 -16.66
N VAL A 335 22.76 -1.28 -16.79
CA VAL A 335 22.22 0.08 -16.60
C VAL A 335 21.57 0.57 -17.88
N TRP A 336 20.44 1.26 -17.77
CA TRP A 336 19.70 1.82 -18.90
C TRP A 336 20.28 3.16 -19.39
N GLU A 337 21.40 3.10 -20.10
CA GLU A 337 22.10 4.27 -20.65
C GLU A 337 22.40 4.12 -22.16
N GLU A 338 22.74 5.22 -22.85
CA GLU A 338 23.07 5.16 -24.28
C GLU A 338 24.39 4.43 -24.57
N PRO A 339 24.45 3.50 -25.54
CA PRO A 339 23.34 3.03 -26.37
C PRO A 339 22.40 2.12 -25.56
N TYR A 340 21.10 2.45 -25.56
CA TYR A 340 20.12 1.75 -24.73
C TYR A 340 20.11 0.24 -25.00
N PRO A 341 20.14 -0.60 -23.95
CA PRO A 341 20.13 -2.04 -24.10
C PRO A 341 18.77 -2.54 -24.62
N GLU A 342 18.75 -3.76 -25.15
CA GLU A 342 17.50 -4.44 -25.48
C GLU A 342 16.81 -4.93 -24.19
N ASP A 343 15.48 -4.82 -24.12
CA ASP A 343 14.66 -5.35 -23.02
C ASP A 343 13.67 -6.39 -23.57
N PRO A 344 14.12 -7.62 -23.88
CA PRO A 344 13.26 -8.63 -24.48
C PRO A 344 12.25 -9.22 -23.48
N THR A 345 12.49 -9.09 -22.17
CA THR A 345 11.62 -9.64 -21.11
C THR A 345 10.67 -8.60 -20.53
N GLY A 346 10.86 -7.32 -20.83
CA GLY A 346 10.02 -6.23 -20.32
C GLY A 346 10.27 -5.93 -18.85
N GLU A 347 11.47 -6.22 -18.34
CA GLU A 347 11.82 -6.15 -16.92
C GLU A 347 12.57 -4.85 -16.54
N ARG A 348 12.66 -3.91 -17.47
CA ARG A 348 13.29 -2.62 -17.20
C ARG A 348 12.60 -1.91 -16.04
N GLY A 349 13.38 -1.49 -15.06
CA GLY A 349 12.90 -0.68 -13.95
C GLY A 349 13.99 -0.38 -12.94
N TRP A 350 13.60 0.05 -11.75
CA TRP A 350 14.52 0.14 -10.63
C TRP A 350 14.81 -1.25 -10.07
N TRP A 351 16.10 -1.54 -9.92
CA TRP A 351 16.63 -2.78 -9.39
C TRP A 351 17.61 -2.50 -8.26
N SER A 352 17.74 -3.48 -7.38
CA SER A 352 18.79 -3.53 -6.37
C SER A 352 19.48 -4.89 -6.41
N THR A 353 20.66 -5.00 -5.80
CA THR A 353 21.41 -6.27 -5.71
C THR A 353 20.58 -7.37 -5.04
N GLY A 354 19.78 -6.97 -4.05
CA GLY A 354 18.77 -7.83 -3.46
C GLY A 354 17.56 -7.04 -2.98
N PHE A 355 16.55 -7.75 -2.53
CA PHE A 355 15.35 -7.22 -1.92
C PHE A 355 15.05 -7.97 -0.63
N SER A 356 14.31 -7.33 0.27
CA SER A 356 13.80 -7.93 1.50
C SER A 356 12.42 -7.38 1.81
N GLY A 357 11.50 -8.22 2.25
CA GLY A 357 10.22 -7.83 2.82
C GLY A 357 10.46 -7.18 4.17
N GLN A 358 10.01 -5.93 4.33
CA GLN A 358 10.25 -5.18 5.55
C GLN A 358 9.01 -4.48 6.06
N MET A 359 8.99 -4.29 7.38
CA MET A 359 8.15 -3.33 8.07
C MET A 359 9.05 -2.29 8.73
N ILE A 360 8.82 -1.02 8.46
CA ILE A 360 9.56 0.11 9.04
C ILE A 360 8.67 0.88 10.02
N PHE A 361 9.25 1.35 11.12
CA PHE A 361 8.50 1.93 12.25
C PHE A 361 8.84 3.41 12.43
N TYR A 362 7.82 4.26 12.44
CA TYR A 362 7.89 5.69 12.68
C TYR A 362 7.26 6.06 14.03
N SER A 363 7.84 7.06 14.69
CA SER A 363 7.39 7.54 16.00
C SER A 363 6.10 8.37 15.87
N PRO A 364 5.01 8.00 16.55
CA PRO A 364 3.80 8.84 16.66
C PRO A 364 4.08 10.24 17.21
N ALA A 365 5.08 10.38 18.09
CA ALA A 365 5.47 11.66 18.66
C ALA A 365 6.17 12.56 17.64
N ASP A 366 6.93 11.98 16.70
CA ASP A 366 7.58 12.75 15.63
C ASP A 366 6.55 13.32 14.67
N LEU A 367 5.54 12.53 14.30
CA LEU A 367 4.42 13.02 13.48
C LEU A 367 3.62 14.10 14.22
N ALA A 368 3.55 14.00 15.54
CA ALA A 368 2.87 14.98 16.39
C ALA A 368 3.66 16.29 16.46
N ASP A 369 4.98 16.22 16.40
CA ASP A 369 5.86 17.38 16.27
C ASP A 369 5.73 18.04 14.89
N VAL A 370 5.59 17.26 13.82
CA VAL A 370 5.31 17.79 12.48
C VAL A 370 3.97 18.51 12.45
N ALA A 371 2.90 17.89 12.96
CA ALA A 371 1.56 18.49 13.02
C ALA A 371 1.54 19.83 13.80
N ARG A 372 2.40 19.95 14.83
CA ARG A 372 2.54 21.18 15.65
C ARG A 372 3.61 22.15 15.13
N GLY A 373 4.25 21.87 13.98
CA GLY A 373 5.29 22.72 13.40
C GLY A 373 6.60 22.75 14.18
N ARG A 374 6.84 21.77 15.06
CA ARG A 374 8.10 21.60 15.82
C ARG A 374 9.14 20.78 15.05
N LYS A 375 8.69 19.95 14.11
CA LYS A 375 9.51 19.24 13.12
C LYS A 375 9.02 19.57 11.71
N GLN A 376 9.91 19.50 10.74
CA GLN A 376 9.59 19.52 9.33
C GLN A 376 9.13 18.13 8.86
N PRO A 377 8.29 18.03 7.82
CA PRO A 377 7.74 16.73 7.37
C PRO A 377 8.76 15.67 6.93
N TRP A 378 9.99 16.04 6.61
CA TRP A 378 11.07 15.12 6.19
C TRP A 378 12.02 14.74 7.35
N GLU A 379 11.84 15.32 8.54
CA GLU A 379 12.68 15.05 9.69
C GLU A 379 12.36 13.73 10.43
N PRO A 380 11.11 13.27 10.54
CA PRO A 380 10.85 11.93 11.07
C PRO A 380 11.61 10.88 10.27
N GLN A 381 12.19 9.90 10.94
CA GLN A 381 12.93 8.79 10.34
C GLN A 381 12.44 7.48 10.94
N PRO A 382 12.53 6.36 10.22
CA PRO A 382 12.22 5.07 10.82
C PRO A 382 13.19 4.78 11.97
N TYR A 383 12.67 4.40 13.14
CA TYR A 383 13.48 4.11 14.33
C TYR A 383 13.77 2.61 14.50
N ALA A 384 13.01 1.75 13.82
CA ALA A 384 13.20 0.31 13.84
C ALA A 384 12.71 -0.31 12.52
N THR A 385 13.18 -1.53 12.25
CA THR A 385 12.78 -2.34 11.11
C THR A 385 12.53 -3.78 11.56
N LEU A 386 11.56 -4.45 10.95
CA LEU A 386 11.32 -5.89 11.08
C LEU A 386 11.50 -6.52 9.70
N ASP A 387 12.38 -7.50 9.60
CA ASP A 387 12.51 -8.37 8.43
C ASP A 387 11.36 -9.40 8.44
N LEU A 388 10.66 -9.51 7.31
CA LEU A 388 9.49 -10.38 7.16
C LEU A 388 9.81 -11.66 6.37
N ASP A 389 10.94 -11.72 5.65
CA ASP A 389 11.23 -12.80 4.68
C ASP A 389 11.23 -14.18 5.33
N ALA A 390 11.67 -14.28 6.57
CA ALA A 390 11.65 -15.54 7.33
C ALA A 390 10.24 -16.11 7.55
N THR A 391 9.19 -15.30 7.37
CA THR A 391 7.78 -15.70 7.50
C THR A 391 7.06 -15.85 6.17
N LEU A 392 7.63 -15.34 5.08
CA LEU A 392 7.09 -15.35 3.73
C LEU A 392 7.30 -16.73 3.07
N ARG A 393 6.32 -17.18 2.27
CA ARG A 393 6.33 -18.50 1.61
C ARG A 393 6.76 -18.47 0.14
N HIS A 394 6.58 -17.34 -0.55
CA HIS A 394 6.89 -17.10 -1.97
C HIS A 394 8.35 -16.70 -2.21
N VAL A 395 8.98 -16.04 -1.23
CA VAL A 395 10.35 -15.52 -1.35
C VAL A 395 11.37 -16.66 -1.36
N THR A 396 12.09 -16.83 -2.48
CA THR A 396 13.08 -17.91 -2.65
C THR A 396 14.43 -17.43 -3.17
N GLN A 397 14.53 -16.18 -3.62
CA GLN A 397 15.74 -15.61 -4.20
C GLN A 397 16.10 -14.29 -3.51
N THR A 398 17.40 -13.97 -3.48
CA THR A 398 17.89 -12.69 -2.93
C THR A 398 17.43 -11.48 -3.74
N GLN A 399 17.34 -11.62 -5.07
CA GLN A 399 16.84 -10.56 -5.96
C GLN A 399 15.47 -10.97 -6.50
N GLN A 400 14.43 -10.72 -5.72
CA GLN A 400 13.04 -11.02 -6.05
C GLN A 400 12.18 -9.79 -5.73
N LYS A 401 11.23 -9.42 -6.59
CA LYS A 401 10.28 -8.34 -6.29
C LYS A 401 9.05 -8.90 -5.57
N HIS A 402 8.13 -8.04 -5.14
CA HIS A 402 6.82 -8.43 -4.60
C HIS A 402 6.87 -9.28 -3.33
N HIS A 403 7.70 -8.88 -2.36
CA HIS A 403 7.77 -9.58 -1.08
C HIS A 403 6.50 -9.31 -0.23
N VAL A 404 6.05 -8.05 -0.18
CA VAL A 404 5.00 -7.63 0.76
C VAL A 404 4.03 -6.66 0.09
N GLY A 405 2.74 -6.96 0.22
CA GLY A 405 1.62 -6.10 -0.19
C GLY A 405 1.07 -5.25 0.97
N ASP A 406 -0.17 -4.77 0.82
CA ASP A 406 -0.84 -3.92 1.81
C ASP A 406 -1.16 -4.66 3.13
N CYS A 407 -1.54 -3.90 4.16
CA CYS A 407 -1.84 -4.40 5.49
C CYS A 407 -3.08 -3.75 6.13
N ALA A 408 -3.71 -4.46 7.07
CA ALA A 408 -4.84 -3.98 7.87
C ALA A 408 -4.65 -4.28 9.36
N PHE A 409 -5.25 -3.47 10.24
CA PHE A 409 -5.06 -3.60 11.69
C PHE A 409 -6.38 -3.67 12.46
N ASP A 410 -6.62 -4.77 13.17
CA ASP A 410 -7.63 -4.84 14.23
C ASP A 410 -7.08 -4.15 15.49
N ARG A 411 -7.38 -2.86 15.62
CA ARG A 411 -7.01 -2.07 16.80
C ARG A 411 -7.60 -2.60 18.10
N ARG A 412 -8.78 -3.23 18.08
CA ARG A 412 -9.44 -3.72 19.31
C ARG A 412 -8.69 -4.90 19.92
N ARG A 413 -8.01 -5.71 19.10
CA ARG A 413 -7.30 -6.93 19.54
C ARG A 413 -5.80 -6.89 19.29
N GLY A 414 -5.29 -5.84 18.65
CA GLY A 414 -3.89 -5.70 18.31
C GLY A 414 -3.44 -6.72 17.27
N ILE A 415 -4.29 -7.05 16.28
CA ILE A 415 -3.96 -8.04 15.23
C ILE A 415 -3.64 -7.31 13.94
N LEU A 416 -2.49 -7.60 13.36
CA LEU A 416 -2.03 -7.05 12.09
C LEU A 416 -2.12 -8.15 11.01
N TYR A 417 -2.73 -7.81 9.88
CA TYR A 417 -2.85 -8.63 8.69
C TYR A 417 -1.98 -8.02 7.60
N VAL A 418 -1.12 -8.80 6.94
CA VAL A 418 -0.25 -8.34 5.85
C VAL A 418 -0.32 -9.30 4.69
N MET A 419 -0.48 -8.81 3.46
CA MET A 419 -0.52 -9.65 2.28
C MET A 419 0.88 -10.01 1.77
N GLU A 420 1.05 -11.27 1.38
CA GLU A 420 2.19 -11.75 0.60
C GLU A 420 1.72 -12.08 -0.82
N PRO A 421 2.09 -11.30 -1.85
CA PRO A 421 1.75 -11.59 -3.24
C PRO A 421 2.31 -12.95 -3.70
N PHE A 422 1.62 -13.62 -4.62
CA PHE A 422 2.08 -14.84 -5.31
C PHE A 422 2.41 -16.06 -4.41
N ALA A 423 1.92 -16.06 -3.17
CA ALA A 423 2.18 -17.12 -2.21
C ALA A 423 1.22 -18.31 -2.30
N ASP A 424 0.11 -18.19 -3.04
CA ASP A 424 -0.81 -19.27 -3.41
C ASP A 424 -1.10 -19.24 -4.92
N GLY A 425 -0.10 -19.62 -5.71
CA GLY A 425 -0.13 -19.45 -7.16
C GLY A 425 -0.08 -17.97 -7.54
N ASP A 426 -1.08 -17.49 -8.27
CA ASP A 426 -1.18 -16.06 -8.60
C ASP A 426 -1.87 -15.25 -7.47
N ARG A 427 -2.38 -15.89 -6.42
CA ARG A 427 -3.09 -15.22 -5.31
C ARG A 427 -2.17 -14.91 -4.13
N PRO A 428 -2.47 -13.86 -3.36
CA PRO A 428 -1.80 -13.61 -2.09
C PRO A 428 -2.16 -14.62 -0.99
N LEU A 429 -1.25 -14.76 -0.02
CA LEU A 429 -1.58 -15.21 1.34
C LEU A 429 -1.71 -14.00 2.28
N VAL A 430 -2.49 -14.16 3.36
CA VAL A 430 -2.58 -13.15 4.42
C VAL A 430 -1.87 -13.67 5.66
N HIS A 431 -0.80 -12.99 6.05
CA HIS A 431 0.01 -13.27 7.22
C HIS A 431 -0.50 -12.47 8.42
N VAL A 432 -0.45 -13.08 9.60
CA VAL A 432 -1.10 -12.54 10.80
C VAL A 432 -0.10 -12.42 11.94
N TRP A 433 -0.05 -11.24 12.56
CA TRP A 433 0.71 -10.97 13.80
C TRP A 433 -0.21 -10.43 14.88
N ARG A 434 0.18 -10.62 16.14
CA ARG A 434 -0.49 -10.03 17.30
C ARG A 434 0.50 -9.24 18.16
N LEU A 435 0.10 -8.03 18.53
CA LEU A 435 0.80 -7.21 19.51
C LEU A 435 0.72 -7.84 20.90
N GLN A 436 1.85 -7.86 21.61
CA GLN A 436 1.98 -8.37 22.97
C GLN A 436 1.87 -7.26 24.04
#